data_AF-A0AAD5J768-F1
#
_entry.id   AF-A0AAD5J768-F1
#
_cell.length_a   1.000
_cell.length_b   1.000
_cell.length_c   1.000
_cell.angle_alpha   90.00
_cell.angle_beta   90.00
_cell.angle_gamma   90.00
#
_symmetry.space_group_name_H-M   'P 1'
#
loop_
_entity.id
_entity.type
_entity.pdbx_description
1 polymer ?
#
loop_
_entity_poly.entity_id
_entity_poly.type
_entity_poly.pdbx_seq_one_letter_code
_entity_poly.pdbx_strand_id
1 'polypeptide(L)'
;MAWCLPWPLRYYTRPNGNRICLVFTTGWNQYVEAKGVRVGDQLTFSGHQVSGADGKLEMRYKIRVTRPGPVIFTGEPVHLDVEYLA
;
A
#
# COMPACT_ATOMS: atom_id res chain seq x y z
N MET A 1 -13.86 15.66 4.48
CA MET A 1 -12.72 14.81 4.07
C MET A 1 -13.17 13.37 4.24
N ALA A 2 -13.65 12.73 3.18
CA ALA A 2 -14.17 11.37 3.27
C ALA A 2 -13.01 10.41 3.59
N TRP A 3 -13.09 9.71 4.71
CA TRP A 3 -12.26 8.55 4.96
C TRP A 3 -12.46 7.58 3.79
N CYS A 4 -11.39 7.32 3.03
CA CYS A 4 -11.46 6.41 1.89
C CYS A 4 -12.02 5.06 2.36
N LEU A 5 -13.09 4.59 1.69
CA LEU A 5 -13.62 3.26 1.92
C LEU A 5 -12.50 2.22 1.75
N PRO A 6 -12.50 1.15 2.56
CA PRO A 6 -11.48 0.11 2.46
C PRO A 6 -11.52 -0.54 1.07
N TRP A 7 -10.35 -0.81 0.50
CA TRP A 7 -10.24 -1.51 -0.78
C TRP A 7 -10.43 -3.01 -0.58
N PRO A 8 -11.35 -3.67 -1.31
CA PRO A 8 -11.55 -5.11 -1.21
C PRO A 8 -10.44 -5.86 -1.94
N LEU A 9 -9.29 -5.99 -1.28
CA LEU A 9 -8.12 -6.66 -1.81
C LEU A 9 -7.98 -8.08 -1.28
N ARG A 10 -7.62 -9.02 -2.17
CA ARG A 10 -7.19 -10.36 -1.78
C ARG A 10 -5.69 -10.49 -1.96
N TYR A 11 -4.99 -10.91 -0.92
CA TYR A 11 -3.57 -11.23 -0.98
C TYR A 11 -3.30 -12.68 -0.59
N TYR A 12 -2.21 -13.24 -1.10
CA TYR A 12 -1.63 -14.47 -0.60
C TYR A 12 -0.11 -14.45 -0.76
N THR A 13 0.56 -15.21 0.07
CA THR A 13 1.99 -15.47 -0.08
C THR A 13 2.14 -16.69 -0.98
N ARG A 14 2.82 -16.56 -2.12
CA ARG A 14 3.09 -17.72 -2.97
C ARG A 14 4.14 -18.61 -2.28
N PRO A 15 3.82 -19.86 -1.91
CA PRO A 15 4.74 -20.71 -1.16
C PRO A 15 5.86 -21.30 -2.02
N ASN A 16 5.59 -21.51 -3.31
CA ASN A 16 6.51 -22.21 -4.22
C ASN A 16 7.13 -21.24 -5.24
N GLY A 17 8.40 -20.90 -5.02
CA GLY A 17 9.26 -20.08 -5.86
C GLY A 17 10.58 -19.73 -5.15
N ASN A 18 11.60 -19.29 -5.88
CA ASN A 18 12.91 -18.92 -5.30
C ASN A 18 12.85 -17.72 -4.33
N ARG A 19 11.69 -17.06 -4.18
CA ARG A 19 11.44 -15.97 -3.24
C ARG A 19 10.00 -16.04 -2.72
N ILE A 20 9.83 -15.83 -1.43
CA ILE A 20 8.54 -15.54 -0.80
C ILE A 20 8.01 -14.25 -1.44
N CYS A 21 6.90 -14.34 -2.17
CA CYS A 21 6.32 -13.22 -2.89
C CYS A 21 4.88 -12.99 -2.44
N LEU A 22 4.59 -11.76 -1.99
CA LEU A 22 3.25 -11.29 -1.71
C LEU A 22 2.55 -10.95 -3.02
N VAL A 23 1.40 -11.58 -3.28
CA VAL A 23 0.63 -11.37 -4.51
C VAL A 23 -0.72 -10.78 -4.14
N PHE A 24 -1.05 -9.61 -4.69
CA PHE A 24 -2.39 -9.03 -4.69
C PHE A 24 -3.16 -9.47 -5.94
N THR A 25 -4.45 -9.75 -5.79
CA THR A 25 -5.30 -10.27 -6.88
C THR A 25 -6.57 -9.45 -7.03
N THR A 26 -7.67 -9.89 -6.41
CA THR A 26 -8.96 -9.18 -6.45
C THR A 26 -8.78 -7.71 -6.05
N GLY A 27 -9.36 -6.80 -6.85
CA GLY A 27 -9.33 -5.36 -6.62
C GLY A 27 -7.99 -4.66 -6.90
N TRP A 28 -6.91 -5.41 -7.20
CA TRP A 28 -5.57 -4.84 -7.38
C TRP A 28 -5.49 -3.86 -8.57
N ASN A 29 -5.99 -4.26 -9.75
CA ASN A 29 -5.93 -3.39 -10.93
C ASN A 29 -6.70 -2.08 -10.72
N GLN A 30 -7.88 -2.16 -10.08
CA GLN A 30 -8.70 -0.99 -9.75
C GLN A 30 -7.98 -0.06 -8.76
N TYR A 31 -7.29 -0.63 -7.77
CA TYR A 31 -6.46 0.13 -6.84
C TYR A 31 -5.31 0.84 -7.57
N VAL A 32 -4.58 0.13 -8.43
CA VAL A 32 -3.46 0.66 -9.22
C VAL A 32 -3.89 1.85 -10.08
N GLU A 33 -5.01 1.71 -10.79
CA GLU A 33 -5.57 2.78 -11.63
C GLU A 33 -6.03 3.96 -10.78
N ALA A 34 -6.84 3.72 -9.74
CA ALA A 34 -7.39 4.79 -8.91
C ALA A 34 -6.33 5.54 -8.09
N LYS A 35 -5.24 4.87 -7.70
CA LYS A 35 -4.12 5.49 -6.97
C LYS A 35 -3.00 5.96 -7.88
N GLY A 36 -3.09 5.76 -9.20
CA GLY A 36 -2.07 6.21 -10.15
C GLY A 36 -0.70 5.56 -9.93
N VAL A 37 -0.68 4.30 -9.50
CA VAL A 37 0.53 3.53 -9.24
C VAL A 37 1.25 3.23 -10.56
N ARG A 38 2.56 3.44 -10.60
CA ARG A 38 3.41 3.30 -11.79
C ARG A 38 4.59 2.39 -11.52
N VAL A 39 5.18 1.88 -12.60
CA VAL A 39 6.47 1.17 -12.55
C VAL A 39 7.53 2.10 -11.94
N GLY A 40 8.27 1.60 -10.95
CA GLY A 40 9.26 2.37 -10.20
C GLY A 40 8.74 2.95 -8.88
N ASP A 41 7.42 2.93 -8.64
CA ASP A 41 6.88 3.30 -7.33
C ASP A 41 7.22 2.23 -6.29
N GLN A 42 7.45 2.69 -5.06
CA GLN A 42 7.69 1.80 -3.92
C GLN A 42 6.38 1.53 -3.21
N LEU A 43 6.00 0.24 -3.16
CA LEU A 43 4.83 -0.21 -2.42
C LEU A 43 5.25 -0.84 -1.08
N THR A 44 4.66 -0.33 0.00
CA THR A 44 4.79 -0.89 1.35
C THR A 44 3.45 -1.41 1.83
N PHE A 45 3.38 -2.70 2.15
CA PHE A 45 2.22 -3.33 2.79
C PHE A 45 2.52 -3.59 4.27
N SER A 46 1.64 -3.14 5.15
CA SER A 46 1.79 -3.32 6.59
C SER A 46 0.47 -3.71 7.25
N GLY A 47 0.56 -4.41 8.38
CA GLY A 47 -0.56 -4.76 9.26
C GLY A 47 -0.30 -4.23 10.66
N HIS A 48 -1.35 -3.79 11.34
CA HIS A 48 -1.30 -3.41 12.76
C HIS A 48 -2.58 -3.85 13.46
N GLN A 49 -2.45 -4.24 14.73
CA GLN A 49 -3.60 -4.58 15.55
C GLN A 49 -4.25 -3.30 16.09
N VAL A 50 -5.57 -3.24 16.03
CA VAL A 50 -6.37 -2.17 16.62
C VAL A 50 -7.44 -2.77 17.52
N SER A 51 -7.84 -2.02 18.55
CA SER A 51 -9.00 -2.40 19.36
C SER A 51 -10.27 -2.20 18.53
N GLY A 52 -11.01 -3.28 18.29
CA GLY A 52 -12.34 -3.27 17.71
C GLY A 52 -13.35 -2.63 18.66
N ALA A 53 -14.53 -2.31 18.13
CA ALA A 53 -15.63 -1.71 18.90
C ALA A 53 -16.16 -2.64 20.01
N ASP A 54 -15.94 -3.95 19.86
CA ASP A 54 -16.26 -5.00 20.83
C ASP A 54 -15.12 -5.30 21.81
N GLY A 55 -14.02 -4.53 21.75
CA GLY A 55 -12.82 -4.73 22.56
C GLY A 55 -11.90 -5.86 22.10
N LYS A 56 -12.20 -6.55 20.99
CA LYS A 56 -11.31 -7.57 20.43
C LYS A 56 -10.24 -6.94 19.54
N LEU A 57 -9.08 -7.57 19.47
CA LEU A 57 -8.03 -7.13 18.56
C LEU A 57 -8.39 -7.48 17.12
N GLU A 58 -8.52 -6.47 16.27
CA GLU A 58 -8.69 -6.59 14.83
C GLU A 58 -7.39 -6.28 14.10
N MET A 59 -7.05 -7.05 13.08
CA MET A 59 -5.91 -6.72 12.22
C MET A 59 -6.34 -5.76 11.12
N ARG A 60 -5.74 -4.57 11.05
CA ARG A 60 -5.92 -3.61 9.96
C ARG A 60 -4.70 -3.54 9.07
N TYR A 61 -4.94 -3.63 7.77
CA TYR A 61 -3.90 -3.56 6.76
C TYR A 61 -3.87 -2.18 6.10
N LYS A 62 -2.67 -1.73 5.74
CA LYS A 62 -2.44 -0.50 4.99
C LYS A 62 -1.50 -0.78 3.82
N ILE A 63 -1.81 -0.21 2.67
CA ILE A 63 -0.90 -0.08 1.55
C ILE A 63 -0.48 1.39 1.47
N ARG A 64 0.82 1.62 1.38
CA ARG A 64 1.42 2.92 1.09
C ARG A 64 2.18 2.83 -0.21
N VAL A 65 1.97 3.78 -1.11
CA VAL A 65 2.70 3.86 -2.38
C VAL A 65 3.45 5.18 -2.38
N THR A 66 4.76 5.12 -2.57
CA THR A 66 5.61 6.32 -2.63
C THR A 66 6.36 6.40 -3.94
N ARG A 67 6.64 7.64 -4.37
CA ARG A 67 7.42 7.95 -5.57
C ARG A 67 8.48 8.99 -5.23
N PRO A 68 9.69 8.92 -5.84
CA PRO A 68 10.66 10.00 -5.77
C PRO A 68 10.00 11.33 -6.16
N GLY A 69 9.97 12.26 -5.22
CA GLY A 69 9.46 13.61 -5.42
C GLY A 69 10.52 14.52 -6.05
N PRO A 70 10.13 15.76 -6.42
CA PRO A 70 11.05 16.75 -6.98
C PRO A 70 12.02 17.34 -5.93
N VAL A 71 11.78 17.10 -4.64
CA VAL A 71 12.57 17.63 -3.54
C VAL A 71 13.76 16.70 -3.27
N ILE A 72 14.97 17.25 -3.30
CA ILE A 72 16.19 16.53 -2.91
C ILE A 72 16.55 16.93 -1.49
N PHE A 73 16.77 15.94 -0.62
CA PHE A 73 17.25 16.13 0.74
C PHE A 73 18.51 15.29 0.92
N THR A 74 19.59 15.93 1.40
CA THR A 74 20.90 15.27 1.59
C THR A 74 21.43 14.52 0.34
N GLY A 75 21.12 15.02 -0.86
CA GLY A 75 21.57 14.42 -2.12
C GLY A 75 20.66 13.33 -2.70
N GLU A 76 19.63 12.91 -1.97
CA GLU A 76 18.68 11.88 -2.39
C GLU A 76 17.27 12.46 -2.59
N PRO A 77 16.49 11.98 -3.57
CA PRO A 77 15.09 12.38 -3.71
C PRO A 77 14.24 11.97 -2.50
N VAL A 78 13.43 12.89 -2.00
CA VAL A 78 12.45 12.60 -0.95
C VAL A 78 11.31 11.78 -1.56
N HIS A 79 11.03 10.60 -1.00
CA HIS A 79 9.88 9.79 -1.40
C HIS A 79 8.59 10.36 -0.82
N LEU A 80 7.70 10.80 -1.70
CA LEU A 80 6.39 11.34 -1.34
C LEU A 80 5.31 10.30 -1.57
N ASP A 81 4.24 10.35 -0.77
CA ASP A 81 3.07 9.51 -1.01
C ASP A 81 2.44 9.89 -2.35
N VAL A 82 2.06 8.91 -3.16
CA VAL A 82 1.48 9.18 -4.48
C VAL A 82 0.17 9.96 -4.35
N GLU A 83 -0.54 9.82 -3.23
CA GLU A 83 -1.74 10.63 -2.94
C GLU A 83 -1.46 12.14 -2.81
N TYR A 84 -0.22 12.55 -2.51
CA TYR A 84 0.18 13.96 -2.45
C TYR A 84 0.78 14.49 -3.76
N LEU A 85 0.91 13.64 -4.77
CA LEU A 85 1.45 13.98 -6.09
C LEU A 85 0.37 14.10 -7.18
N ALA A 86 -0.88 13.78 -6.84
CA ALA A 86 -2.04 13.80 -7.72
C ALA A 86 -2.74 15.16 -7.74
#